data_AF-A8WGU8-F1
#
_entry.id   AF-A8WGU8-F1
#
_cell.length_a   1.000
_cell.length_b   1.000
_cell.length_c   1.000
_cell.angle_alpha   90.00
_cell.angle_beta   90.00
_cell.angle_gamma   90.00
#
_symmetry.space_group_name_H-M   'P 1'
#
loop_
_entity.id
_entity.type
_entity.pdbx_description
1 polymer ?
#
loop_
_entity_poly.entity_id
_entity_poly.type
_entity_poly.pdbx_seq_one_letter_code
_entity_poly.pdbx_strand_id
1 'polypeptide(L)'
;MWGSLCKAPLLRLRPTFAAVSNVKTIHIKASPDYNEGIDKSKPLKFSTSKASHRHWTVAKSLGSNQQRPWWKVVPLSVFLTTVLLWAIFRKETDIDEAIYKPIEQLQDESENK
;
A
#
# COMPACT_ATOMS: atom_id res chain seq x y z
N MET A 1 40.09 33.54 -20.34
CA MET A 1 38.97 33.44 -21.30
C MET A 1 38.95 32.03 -21.91
N TRP A 2 38.24 31.10 -21.30
CA TRP A 2 37.70 29.86 -21.91
C TRP A 2 36.49 29.55 -21.02
N GLY A 3 35.25 29.82 -21.41
CA GLY A 3 34.67 29.61 -22.73
C GLY A 3 34.08 28.20 -22.74
N SER A 4 32.85 28.11 -22.24
CA SER A 4 31.74 27.30 -22.76
C SER A 4 32.00 25.83 -23.12
N LEU A 5 31.19 24.93 -22.54
CA LEU A 5 30.07 24.29 -23.24
C LEU A 5 29.53 23.14 -22.36
N CYS A 6 28.48 23.44 -21.58
CA CYS A 6 27.55 22.41 -21.13
C CYS A 6 26.77 21.91 -22.34
N LYS A 7 27.16 20.76 -22.89
CA LYS A 7 26.34 19.96 -23.82
C LYS A 7 26.13 18.59 -23.20
N ALA A 8 25.09 18.44 -22.40
CA ALA A 8 24.53 17.12 -22.10
C ALA A 8 23.14 17.05 -22.76
N PRO A 9 22.90 16.04 -23.61
CA PRO A 9 21.76 16.00 -24.51
C PRO A 9 20.45 15.67 -23.81
N LEU A 10 19.41 16.33 -24.32
CA LEU A 10 17.99 16.16 -24.10
C LEU A 10 17.52 14.75 -23.70
N LEU A 11 16.85 14.74 -22.56
CA LEU A 11 15.90 13.74 -22.08
C LEU A 11 14.94 13.31 -23.20
N ARG A 12 15.15 12.12 -23.75
CA ARG A 12 14.11 11.35 -24.44
C ARG A 12 14.01 9.96 -23.82
N LEU A 13 13.69 9.90 -22.53
CA LEU A 13 13.07 8.69 -22.01
C LEU A 13 11.58 8.77 -22.35
N ARG A 14 11.17 8.10 -23.43
CA ARG A 14 9.77 7.71 -23.65
C ARG A 14 9.57 6.38 -22.94
N PRO A 15 8.97 6.32 -21.73
CA PRO A 15 8.52 5.05 -21.20
C PRO A 15 7.20 4.72 -21.90
N THR A 16 7.27 3.92 -22.96
CA THR A 16 6.09 3.22 -23.46
C THR A 16 5.73 2.15 -22.43
N PHE A 17 4.99 2.54 -21.40
CA PHE A 17 4.30 1.60 -20.53
C PHE A 17 3.21 0.93 -21.36
N ALA A 18 3.56 -0.16 -22.04
CA ALA A 18 2.58 -1.07 -22.60
C ALA A 18 1.81 -1.68 -21.42
N ALA A 19 0.64 -1.12 -21.12
CA ALA A 19 -0.29 -1.68 -20.16
C ALA A 19 -0.83 -3.00 -20.74
N VAL A 20 -0.13 -4.11 -20.49
CA VAL A 20 -0.60 -5.44 -20.81
C VAL A 20 -1.71 -5.77 -19.81
N SER A 21 -2.96 -5.51 -20.18
CA SER A 21 -4.11 -5.95 -19.40
C SER A 21 -4.21 -7.47 -19.48
N ASN A 22 -3.87 -8.14 -18.39
CA ASN A 22 -4.07 -9.57 -18.25
C ASN A 22 -5.57 -9.82 -18.00
N VAL A 23 -6.35 -9.95 -19.08
CA VAL A 23 -7.78 -10.28 -18.99
C VAL A 23 -7.88 -11.76 -18.63
N LYS A 24 -7.85 -12.06 -17.34
CA LYS A 24 -8.20 -13.39 -16.83
C LYS A 24 -9.69 -13.59 -17.09
N THR A 25 -10.02 -14.25 -18.19
CA THR A 25 -11.35 -14.77 -18.47
C THR A 25 -11.75 -15.64 -17.28
N ILE A 26 -12.69 -15.13 -16.48
CA ILE A 26 -13.38 -15.95 -15.49
C ILE A 26 -14.18 -16.93 -16.33
N HIS A 27 -13.65 -18.14 -16.51
CA HIS A 27 -14.48 -19.27 -16.82
C HIS A 27 -15.48 -19.37 -15.67
N ILE A 28 -16.68 -18.85 -15.88
CA ILE A 28 -17.84 -19.20 -15.09
C ILE A 28 -18.00 -20.69 -15.39
N LYS A 29 -17.30 -21.54 -14.62
CA LYS A 29 -17.60 -22.95 -14.53
C LYS A 29 -19.08 -22.95 -14.22
N ALA A 30 -19.90 -23.36 -15.20
CA ALA A 30 -21.33 -23.47 -15.04
C ALA A 30 -21.54 -24.11 -13.67
N SER A 31 -22.21 -23.36 -12.79
CA SER A 31 -22.49 -23.82 -11.43
C SER A 31 -22.96 -25.28 -11.55
N PRO A 32 -22.44 -26.22 -10.73
CA PRO A 32 -22.96 -27.58 -10.75
C PRO A 32 -24.48 -27.48 -10.72
N ASP A 33 -25.13 -28.17 -11.67
CA ASP A 33 -26.57 -28.20 -11.81
C ASP A 33 -27.16 -28.37 -10.42
N TYR A 34 -27.75 -27.29 -9.88
CA TYR A 34 -28.15 -27.26 -8.48
C TYR A 34 -29.29 -28.27 -8.20
N ASN A 35 -29.81 -28.90 -9.27
CA ASN A 35 -30.77 -29.98 -9.25
C ASN A 35 -30.20 -31.37 -8.92
N GLU A 36 -28.88 -31.61 -8.93
CA GLU A 36 -28.34 -32.96 -8.69
C GLU A 36 -28.76 -33.54 -7.32
N GLY A 37 -29.00 -32.69 -6.32
CA GLY A 37 -29.44 -33.11 -4.98
C GLY A 37 -30.83 -32.63 -4.58
N ILE A 38 -31.57 -31.96 -5.46
CA ILE A 38 -32.93 -31.53 -5.16
C ILE A 38 -33.86 -32.65 -5.59
N ASP A 39 -34.26 -33.46 -4.62
CA ASP A 39 -35.43 -34.31 -4.75
C ASP A 39 -36.62 -33.43 -5.20
N LYS A 40 -36.92 -33.43 -6.50
CA LYS A 40 -38.04 -32.70 -7.11
C LYS A 40 -39.39 -33.12 -6.53
N SER A 41 -39.45 -34.22 -5.77
CA SER A 41 -40.65 -34.67 -5.06
C SER A 41 -40.92 -33.93 -3.75
N LYS A 42 -39.94 -33.20 -3.20
CA LYS A 42 -40.09 -32.48 -1.92
C LYS A 42 -40.38 -31.00 -2.21
N PRO A 43 -41.27 -30.35 -1.44
CA PRO A 43 -41.55 -28.93 -1.61
C PRO A 43 -40.27 -28.09 -1.46
N LEU A 44 -40.12 -27.07 -2.31
CA LEU A 44 -38.97 -26.18 -2.36
C LEU A 44 -38.77 -25.48 -1.00
N LYS A 45 -37.83 -25.99 -0.20
CA LYS A 45 -37.56 -25.49 1.16
C LYS A 45 -36.68 -24.24 1.13
N PHE A 46 -37.30 -23.06 1.22
CA PHE A 46 -36.58 -21.79 1.39
C PHE A 46 -35.75 -21.74 2.68
N SER A 47 -36.18 -22.43 3.75
CA SER A 47 -35.49 -22.43 5.04
C SER A 47 -34.08 -23.04 5.00
N THR A 48 -33.79 -23.94 4.06
CA THR A 48 -32.44 -24.50 3.87
C THR A 48 -31.75 -23.95 2.64
N SER A 49 -32.27 -22.89 2.02
CA SER A 49 -31.61 -22.23 0.90
C SER A 49 -30.28 -21.65 1.36
N LYS A 50 -29.24 -21.75 0.51
CA LYS A 50 -27.91 -21.17 0.79
C LYS A 50 -27.93 -19.65 0.95
N ALA A 51 -29.06 -19.00 0.65
CA ALA A 51 -29.33 -17.59 0.91
C ALA A 51 -29.81 -17.29 2.35
N SER A 52 -29.80 -18.26 3.27
CA SER A 52 -30.12 -18.00 4.67
C SER A 52 -29.13 -17.00 5.28
N HIS A 53 -29.65 -16.01 6.03
CA HIS A 53 -28.86 -15.00 6.74
C HIS A 53 -27.77 -15.62 7.65
N ARG A 54 -27.99 -16.85 8.15
CA ARG A 54 -27.00 -17.59 8.96
C ARG A 54 -25.73 -17.95 8.18
N HIS A 55 -25.82 -18.06 6.85
CA HIS A 55 -24.66 -18.30 5.98
C HIS A 55 -23.98 -17.00 5.51
N TRP A 56 -24.74 -15.90 5.42
CA TRP A 56 -24.24 -14.60 5.02
C TRP A 56 -23.57 -13.89 6.22
N THR A 57 -22.26 -14.06 6.36
CA THR A 57 -21.46 -13.27 7.32
C THR A 57 -20.82 -12.08 6.62
N VAL A 58 -20.68 -10.95 7.33
CA VAL A 58 -20.02 -9.74 6.80
C VAL A 58 -18.59 -10.04 6.32
N ALA A 59 -17.92 -10.96 6.99
CA ALA A 59 -16.60 -11.47 6.59
C ALA A 59 -16.60 -12.13 5.21
N LYS A 60 -17.68 -12.83 4.82
CA LYS A 60 -17.82 -13.45 3.49
C LYS A 60 -18.10 -12.41 2.41
N SER A 61 -18.91 -11.38 2.71
CA SER A 61 -19.17 -10.28 1.77
C SER A 61 -17.97 -9.35 1.56
N LEU A 62 -17.06 -9.27 2.53
CA LEU A 62 -15.80 -8.52 2.40
C LEU A 62 -14.83 -9.16 1.40
N GLY A 63 -14.99 -10.45 1.07
CA GLY A 63 -14.05 -11.23 0.27
C GLY A 63 -13.01 -11.95 1.11
N SER A 64 -12.52 -13.12 0.65
CA SER A 64 -11.61 -13.97 1.45
C SER A 64 -10.26 -13.32 1.77
N ASN A 65 -9.88 -12.28 1.03
CA ASN A 65 -8.56 -11.66 1.12
C ASN A 65 -8.56 -10.30 1.83
N GLN A 66 -9.69 -9.88 2.42
CA GLN A 66 -9.80 -8.56 3.05
C GLN A 66 -9.33 -8.51 4.51
N GLN A 67 -8.92 -9.63 5.12
CA GLN A 67 -8.36 -9.60 6.46
C GLN A 67 -7.09 -8.75 6.43
N ARG A 68 -7.18 -7.55 7.03
CA ARG A 68 -6.11 -6.55 6.97
C ARG A 68 -4.82 -7.19 7.49
N PRO A 69 -3.77 -7.32 6.66
CA PRO A 69 -2.57 -8.01 7.05
C PRO A 69 -1.85 -7.24 8.17
N TRP A 70 -1.89 -7.78 9.38
CA TRP A 70 -1.19 -7.21 10.53
C TRP A 70 0.32 -7.15 10.30
N TRP A 71 0.86 -8.07 9.50
CA TRP A 71 2.27 -8.09 9.12
C TRP A 71 2.73 -6.86 8.33
N LYS A 72 1.83 -6.06 7.74
CA LYS A 72 2.22 -4.80 7.10
C LYS A 72 2.37 -3.66 8.10
N VAL A 73 1.50 -3.62 9.10
CA VAL A 73 1.46 -2.52 10.08
C VAL A 73 2.43 -2.74 11.23
N VAL A 74 2.64 -3.99 11.68
CA VAL A 74 3.54 -4.29 12.81
C VAL A 74 5.00 -3.88 12.53
N PRO A 75 5.63 -4.22 11.39
CA PRO A 75 7.00 -3.78 11.10
C PRO A 75 7.11 -2.26 10.95
N LEU A 76 6.09 -1.62 10.34
CA LEU A 76 6.08 -0.17 10.19
C LEU A 76 5.99 0.52 11.55
N SER A 77 5.11 0.06 12.44
CA SER A 77 5.00 0.61 13.80
C SER A 77 6.28 0.38 14.58
N VAL A 78 6.87 -0.82 14.50
CA VAL A 78 8.14 -1.14 15.17
C VAL A 78 9.25 -0.21 14.67
N PHE A 79 9.42 -0.08 13.34
CA PHE A 79 10.43 0.82 12.75
C PHE A 79 10.28 2.26 13.25
N LEU A 80 9.06 2.81 13.22
CA LEU A 80 8.80 4.16 13.70
C LEU A 80 9.09 4.30 15.19
N THR A 81 8.66 3.34 16.02
CA THR A 81 8.94 3.38 17.46
C THR A 81 10.43 3.26 17.77
N THR A 82 11.18 2.44 17.02
CA THR A 82 12.63 2.32 17.16
C THR A 82 13.35 3.60 16.76
N VAL A 83 12.98 4.22 15.63
CA VAL A 83 13.53 5.50 15.20
C VAL A 83 13.22 6.60 16.21
N LEU A 84 11.99 6.64 16.73
CA LEU A 84 11.59 7.63 17.73
C LEU A 84 12.34 7.44 19.05
N LEU A 85 12.43 6.20 19.54
CA LEU A 85 13.19 5.87 20.74
C LEU A 85 14.68 6.18 20.57
N TRP A 86 15.24 5.89 19.39
CA TRP A 86 16.59 6.28 19.03
C TRP A 86 16.78 7.79 19.04
N ALA A 87 15.85 8.55 18.45
CA ALA A 87 15.90 10.01 18.42
C ALA A 87 15.89 10.62 19.83
N ILE A 88 15.07 10.09 20.74
CA ILE A 88 14.99 10.56 22.14
C ILE A 88 16.25 10.20 22.93
N PHE A 89 16.80 8.99 22.71
CA PHE A 89 17.99 8.54 23.43
C PHE A 89 19.28 9.10 22.84
N ARG A 90 19.24 9.56 21.58
CA ARG A 90 20.38 10.17 20.90
C ARG A 90 20.67 11.52 21.53
N LYS A 91 21.95 11.73 21.85
CA LYS A 91 22.46 13.03 22.31
C LYS A 91 22.21 14.08 21.23
N GLU A 92 21.90 15.30 21.69
CA GLU A 92 21.80 16.52 20.88
C GLU A 92 22.88 16.53 19.78
N THR A 93 22.46 16.64 18.53
CA THR A 93 23.36 16.70 17.36
C THR A 93 23.55 18.17 16.99
N ASP A 94 24.68 18.54 16.37
CA ASP A 94 24.95 19.93 15.94
C ASP A 94 23.82 20.56 15.10
N ILE A 95 23.02 19.73 14.43
CA ILE A 95 21.84 20.16 13.65
C ILE A 95 20.73 20.70 14.57
N ASP A 96 20.56 20.13 15.76
CA ASP A 96 19.62 20.64 16.77
C ASP A 96 20.12 21.97 17.35
N GLU A 97 21.43 22.09 17.59
CA GLU A 97 22.04 23.36 18.04
C GLU A 97 21.84 24.48 17.01
N ALA A 98 21.89 24.15 15.71
CA ALA A 98 21.65 25.12 14.64
C ALA A 98 20.23 25.71 14.65
N ILE A 99 19.23 25.04 15.24
CA ILE A 99 17.87 25.61 15.38
C ILE A 99 17.86 26.77 16.39
N TYR A 100 18.71 26.71 17.42
CA TYR A 100 18.84 27.80 18.39
C TYR A 100 19.67 28.97 17.86
N LYS A 101 20.47 28.76 16.82
CA LYS A 101 21.20 29.84 16.15
C LYS A 101 20.21 30.69 15.34
N PRO A 102 20.11 32.01 15.60
CA PRO A 102 19.38 32.95 14.75
C PRO A 102 19.78 32.77 13.28
N ILE A 103 18.80 32.84 12.38
CA ILE A 103 19.02 32.62 10.93
C ILE A 103 20.12 33.53 10.37
N GLU A 104 20.30 34.74 10.91
CA GLU A 104 21.33 35.68 10.51
C GLU A 104 22.76 35.15 10.77
N GLN A 105 23.01 34.53 11.94
CA GLN A 105 24.34 34.03 12.29
C GLN A 105 24.76 32.81 11.44
N LEU A 106 23.79 32.00 11.01
CA LEU A 106 24.06 30.86 10.11
C LEU A 106 24.46 31.33 8.72
N GLN A 107 23.92 32.44 8.25
CA GLN A 107 24.26 32.99 6.95
C GLN A 107 25.69 33.57 6.96
N ASP A 108 26.06 34.29 8.03
CA ASP A 108 27.42 34.85 8.21
C ASP A 108 28.52 33.76 8.29
N GLU A 109 28.27 32.65 8.99
CA GLU A 109 29.21 31.50 9.03
C GLU A 109 29.41 30.85 7.66
N SER A 110 28.36 30.81 6.82
CA SER A 110 28.41 30.21 5.48
C SER A 110 29.14 31.08 4.44
N GLU A 111 29.11 32.40 4.60
CA GLU A 111 29.86 33.33 3.73
C GLU A 111 31.35 33.42 4.08
N ASN A 112 31.74 33.09 5.31
CA ASN A 112 33.14 33.15 5.77
C ASN A 112 33.95 31.87 5.48
N LYS A 113 33.31 30.78 5.03
CA LYS A 113 33.96 29.48 4.82
C LYS A 113 34.13 29.15 3.34
#